data_AF-A0A8J3YT31-F1
#
_entry.id   AF-A0A8J3YT31-F1
#
_cell.length_a   1.000
_cell.length_b   1.000
_cell.length_c   1.000
_cell.angle_alpha   90.00
_cell.angle_beta   90.00
_cell.angle_gamma   90.00
#
_symmetry.space_group_name_H-M   'P 1'
#
loop_
_entity.id
_entity.type
_entity.pdbx_description
1 polymer ?
#
loop_
_entity_poly.entity_id
_entity_poly.type
_entity_poly.pdbx_seq_one_letter_code
_entity_poly.pdbx_strand_id
1 'polypeptide(L)'
;MDERFPPLWFDGDDLVCDETVLYGEPAIGRQSPRRDGRYCPMGFRWTWSIVDPADCDRIVGDLPARGEHREYVLATLQPLRMPHDRLAVTALTRIGDGTAYTAALCLDGQPVGTIARTHDRTTVFRPAGLGFGLPELERFVAACRWRGREVTTPEVLEALKTEYEIAARSAAAAAQGTMPVLLRDDDEHPVSTAYRVDTARLADHPAHELAAQLTAAAADQHPHLEHFVWQVWTRGRWRLIGIVDVPRDGTQAGDR
;
A
#
# COMPACT_ATOMS: atom_id res chain seq x y z
N MET A 1 23.22 8.25 -9.83
CA MET A 1 23.06 6.84 -10.19
C MET A 1 22.38 6.86 -11.55
N ASP A 2 23.02 6.29 -12.56
CA ASP A 2 22.47 6.22 -13.91
C ASP A 2 21.36 5.16 -13.87
N GLU A 3 20.09 5.58 -13.81
CA GLU A 3 18.95 4.67 -13.67
C GLU A 3 18.74 3.94 -15.00
N ARG A 4 19.43 2.80 -15.15
CA ARG A 4 19.18 1.88 -16.27
C ARG A 4 17.91 1.09 -15.96
N PHE A 5 16.84 1.42 -16.67
CA PHE A 5 15.59 0.67 -16.60
C PHE A 5 15.77 -0.71 -17.26
N PRO A 6 15.25 -1.80 -16.65
CA PRO A 6 15.26 -3.11 -17.28
C PRO A 6 14.42 -3.06 -18.57
N PRO A 7 14.91 -3.55 -19.71
CA PRO A 7 14.14 -3.56 -20.93
C PRO A 7 12.94 -4.50 -20.80
N LEU A 8 11.79 -4.05 -21.35
CA LEU A 8 10.58 -4.86 -21.47
C LEU A 8 10.19 -5.03 -22.92
N TRP A 9 9.70 -6.22 -23.24
CA TRP A 9 9.12 -6.52 -24.53
C TRP A 9 8.08 -7.62 -24.43
N PHE A 10 7.33 -7.83 -25.50
CA PHE A 10 6.41 -8.96 -25.63
C PHE A 10 7.09 -10.11 -26.38
N ASP A 11 7.03 -11.31 -25.83
CA ASP A 11 7.34 -12.58 -26.51
C ASP A 11 6.04 -13.36 -26.69
N GLY A 12 5.41 -13.20 -27.85
CA GLY A 12 4.02 -13.65 -28.07
C GLY A 12 3.04 -12.88 -27.19
N ASP A 13 2.34 -13.62 -26.31
CA ASP A 13 1.43 -13.10 -25.29
C ASP A 13 2.11 -12.97 -23.92
N ASP A 14 3.40 -13.28 -23.77
CA ASP A 14 4.08 -13.07 -22.50
C ASP A 14 4.73 -11.69 -22.48
N LEU A 15 4.53 -10.95 -21.38
CA LEU A 15 5.35 -9.79 -21.07
C LEU A 15 6.68 -10.28 -20.48
N VAL A 16 7.78 -9.91 -21.11
CA VAL A 16 9.14 -10.26 -20.69
C VAL A 16 9.82 -9.01 -20.13
N CYS A 17 10.43 -9.16 -18.96
CA CYS A 17 11.30 -8.16 -18.35
C CYS A 17 12.69 -8.77 -18.15
N ASP A 18 13.72 -8.11 -18.65
CA ASP A 18 15.11 -8.49 -18.40
C ASP A 18 15.71 -7.62 -17.31
N GLU A 19 15.75 -8.16 -16.10
CA GLU A 19 16.30 -7.49 -14.92
C GLU A 19 17.81 -7.77 -14.75
N THR A 20 18.48 -8.37 -15.74
CA THR A 20 19.93 -8.63 -15.66
C THR A 20 20.74 -7.36 -15.50
N VAL A 21 20.28 -6.25 -16.07
CA VAL A 21 20.89 -4.93 -15.85
C VAL A 21 20.77 -4.44 -14.41
N LEU A 22 19.78 -4.92 -13.65
CA LEU A 22 19.58 -4.57 -12.24
C LEU A 22 20.35 -5.50 -11.29
N TYR A 23 20.38 -6.80 -11.57
CA TYR A 23 20.92 -7.81 -10.65
C TYR A 23 22.34 -8.31 -11.02
N GLY A 24 22.82 -8.04 -12.23
CA GLY A 24 24.14 -8.49 -12.69
C GLY A 24 24.23 -9.98 -13.04
N GLU A 25 23.11 -10.70 -12.94
CA GLU A 25 22.95 -12.11 -13.31
C GLU A 25 21.71 -12.31 -14.19
N PRO A 26 21.59 -13.41 -14.95
CA PRO A 26 20.42 -13.71 -15.77
C PRO A 26 19.12 -13.71 -14.94
N ALA A 27 18.33 -12.65 -15.06
CA ALA A 27 17.13 -12.40 -14.26
C ALA A 27 15.98 -11.99 -15.19
N ILE A 28 15.49 -12.98 -15.96
CA ILE A 28 14.43 -12.76 -16.94
C ILE A 28 13.10 -13.16 -16.32
N GLY A 29 12.25 -12.17 -16.05
CA GLY A 29 10.87 -12.35 -15.64
C GLY A 29 9.95 -12.54 -16.84
N ARG A 30 9.05 -13.52 -16.79
CA ARG A 30 7.99 -13.72 -17.78
C ARG A 30 6.63 -13.67 -17.12
N GLN A 31 5.69 -13.00 -17.76
CA GLN A 31 4.33 -12.90 -17.28
C GLN A 31 3.31 -13.06 -18.40
N SER A 32 2.57 -14.17 -18.31
CA SER A 32 1.39 -14.41 -19.14
C SER A 32 0.19 -13.57 -18.67
N PRO A 33 -0.74 -13.22 -19.57
CA PRO A 33 -1.99 -12.60 -19.21
C PRO A 33 -2.81 -13.54 -18.33
N ARG A 34 -3.62 -12.94 -17.46
CA ARG A 34 -4.65 -13.67 -16.70
C ARG A 34 -5.77 -14.13 -17.64
N ARG A 35 -6.69 -14.95 -17.11
CA ARG A 35 -7.84 -15.49 -17.87
C ARG A 35 -8.74 -14.42 -18.50
N ASP A 36 -8.73 -13.19 -17.99
CA ASP A 36 -9.45 -12.04 -18.53
C ASP A 36 -8.65 -11.24 -19.58
N GLY A 37 -7.50 -11.77 -20.02
CA GLY A 37 -6.59 -11.13 -20.97
C GLY A 37 -5.72 -10.02 -20.37
N ARG A 38 -5.78 -9.78 -19.05
CA ARG A 38 -5.06 -8.67 -18.40
C ARG A 38 -3.74 -9.12 -17.79
N TYR A 39 -2.72 -8.29 -17.92
CA TYR A 39 -1.43 -8.47 -17.24
C TYR A 39 -1.50 -7.85 -15.83
N CYS A 40 -0.69 -8.36 -14.92
CA CYS A 40 -0.47 -7.79 -13.59
C CYS A 40 1.05 -7.69 -13.33
N PRO A 41 1.77 -6.84 -14.08
CA PRO A 41 3.23 -6.85 -14.14
C PRO A 41 3.83 -6.78 -12.74
N MET A 42 4.57 -7.83 -12.36
CA MET A 42 5.31 -7.96 -11.10
C MET A 42 4.52 -7.53 -9.84
N GLY A 43 3.21 -7.81 -9.81
CA GLY A 43 2.39 -7.61 -8.60
C GLY A 43 2.30 -6.16 -8.09
N PHE A 44 2.28 -5.17 -8.99
CA PHE A 44 2.18 -3.73 -8.65
C PHE A 44 3.44 -3.09 -8.04
N ARG A 45 4.57 -3.81 -7.99
CA ARG A 45 5.85 -3.30 -7.46
C ARG A 45 6.51 -2.21 -8.33
N TRP A 46 5.96 -1.94 -9.50
CA TRP A 46 6.49 -0.98 -10.45
C TRP A 46 5.70 0.32 -10.46
N THR A 47 6.42 1.43 -10.69
CA THR A 47 5.80 2.74 -10.91
C THR A 47 5.43 2.88 -12.37
N TRP A 48 4.15 3.07 -12.64
CA TRP A 48 3.64 3.33 -13.99
C TRP A 48 3.60 4.83 -14.25
N SER A 49 4.06 5.23 -15.42
CA SER A 49 3.83 6.58 -15.94
C SER A 49 2.83 6.51 -17.09
N ILE A 50 1.99 7.53 -17.19
CA ILE A 50 1.08 7.68 -18.32
C ILE A 50 1.95 8.05 -19.52
N VAL A 51 1.83 7.28 -20.60
CA VAL A 51 2.45 7.55 -21.90
C VAL A 51 1.34 7.75 -22.93
N ASP A 52 1.55 8.63 -23.91
CA ASP A 52 0.60 8.78 -25.00
C ASP A 52 0.60 7.49 -25.83
N PRO A 53 -0.56 6.88 -26.15
CA PRO A 53 -0.62 5.71 -27.02
C PRO A 53 0.06 5.92 -28.38
N ALA A 54 0.14 7.16 -28.88
CA ALA A 54 0.86 7.49 -30.11
C ALA A 54 2.38 7.36 -29.99
N ASP A 55 2.93 7.37 -28.77
CA ASP A 55 4.35 7.18 -28.49
C ASP A 55 4.72 5.68 -28.37
N CYS A 56 3.74 4.77 -28.46
CA CYS A 56 3.95 3.34 -28.33
C CYS A 56 4.13 2.67 -29.70
N ASP A 57 5.23 1.93 -29.88
CA ASP A 57 5.46 1.10 -31.09
C ASP A 57 4.47 -0.06 -31.22
N ARG A 58 3.88 -0.51 -30.09
CA ARG A 58 2.87 -1.57 -30.01
C ARG A 58 2.01 -1.42 -28.76
N ILE A 59 0.71 -1.65 -28.93
CA ILE A 59 -0.28 -1.70 -27.84
C ILE A 59 -0.90 -3.10 -27.83
N VAL A 60 -1.08 -3.68 -26.64
CA VAL A 60 -1.73 -4.99 -26.47
C VAL A 60 -3.13 -4.79 -25.93
N GLY A 61 -4.12 -5.36 -26.63
CA GLY A 61 -5.54 -5.17 -26.36
C GLY A 61 -6.12 -3.91 -27.01
N ASP A 62 -7.43 -3.73 -26.88
CA ASP A 62 -8.10 -2.51 -27.34
C ASP A 62 -7.88 -1.37 -26.35
N LEU A 63 -7.50 -0.20 -26.88
CA LEU A 63 -7.54 1.02 -26.08
C LEU A 63 -9.00 1.28 -25.67
N PRO A 64 -9.29 1.50 -24.38
CA PRO A 64 -10.64 1.84 -23.96
C PRO A 64 -11.12 3.07 -24.72
N ALA A 65 -12.38 3.04 -25.16
CA ALA A 65 -12.97 4.17 -25.87
C ALA A 65 -12.91 5.43 -25.00
N ARG A 66 -12.92 6.61 -25.63
CA ARG A 66 -12.90 7.89 -24.90
C ARG A 66 -14.12 7.94 -23.95
N GLY A 67 -13.87 7.91 -22.64
CA GLY A 67 -14.90 7.81 -21.59
C GLY A 67 -15.01 6.44 -20.89
N GLU A 68 -14.41 5.38 -21.45
CA GLU A 68 -14.19 4.08 -20.79
C GLU A 68 -12.88 4.04 -20.00
N HIS A 69 -12.07 5.08 -20.14
CA HIS A 69 -10.94 5.38 -19.26
C HIS A 69 -11.54 5.59 -17.88
N ARG A 70 -11.59 4.55 -17.07
CA ARG A 70 -11.92 4.70 -15.66
C ARG A 70 -10.77 5.47 -15.06
N GLU A 71 -10.95 6.76 -14.86
CA GLU A 71 -10.09 7.50 -13.95
C GLU A 71 -10.19 6.82 -12.60
N TYR A 72 -9.05 6.43 -12.07
CA TYR A 72 -8.94 5.88 -10.73
C TYR A 72 -7.84 6.62 -10.02
N VAL A 73 -8.02 6.77 -8.73
CA VAL A 73 -6.98 7.23 -7.84
C VAL A 73 -6.42 6.00 -7.13
N LEU A 74 -5.11 6.00 -6.92
CA LEU A 74 -4.49 5.08 -5.97
C LEU A 74 -4.56 5.75 -4.61
N ALA A 75 -4.94 4.98 -3.59
CA ALA A 75 -4.73 5.39 -2.22
C ALA A 75 -3.22 5.66 -2.03
N THR A 76 -2.89 6.66 -1.21
CA THR A 76 -1.51 7.16 -1.14
C THR A 76 -0.56 6.13 -0.54
N LEU A 77 -1.08 5.26 0.33
CA LEU A 77 -0.28 4.43 1.22
C LEU A 77 -0.56 2.95 1.10
N GLN A 78 -1.44 2.52 0.21
CA GLN A 78 -1.75 1.11 0.04
C GLN A 78 -2.20 0.83 -1.40
N PRO A 79 -2.09 -0.41 -1.89
CA PRO A 79 -2.43 -0.77 -3.26
C PRO A 79 -3.96 -0.88 -3.48
N LEU A 80 -4.73 0.03 -2.87
CA LEU A 80 -6.17 0.19 -3.06
C LEU A 80 -6.41 1.21 -4.18
N ARG A 81 -6.97 0.73 -5.27
CA ARG A 81 -7.51 1.55 -6.36
C ARG A 81 -8.94 1.95 -6.02
N MET A 82 -9.26 3.24 -6.12
CA MET A 82 -10.58 3.80 -5.83
C MET A 82 -11.11 4.59 -7.03
N PRO A 83 -12.44 4.75 -7.18
CA PRO A 83 -13.02 5.57 -8.25
C PRO A 83 -12.72 7.06 -8.08
N HIS A 84 -12.46 7.53 -6.86
CA HIS A 84 -12.02 8.89 -6.53
C HIS A 84 -11.51 8.94 -5.08
N ASP A 85 -10.81 10.02 -4.69
CA ASP A 85 -10.28 10.28 -3.34
C ASP A 85 -11.17 11.21 -2.50
N ARG A 86 -12.29 11.68 -3.09
CA ARG A 86 -13.26 12.56 -2.44
C ARG A 86 -13.87 11.99 -1.16
N LEU A 87 -13.89 10.65 -1.03
CA LEU A 87 -14.37 9.94 0.15
C LEU A 87 -13.18 9.66 1.06
N ALA A 88 -13.12 10.32 2.22
CA ALA A 88 -11.97 10.25 3.12
C ALA A 88 -12.38 10.28 4.59
N VAL A 89 -11.56 9.63 5.42
CA VAL A 89 -11.65 9.80 6.88
C VAL A 89 -11.01 11.13 7.26
N THR A 90 -11.69 11.91 8.08
CA THR A 90 -11.25 13.27 8.47
C THR A 90 -11.02 13.43 9.97
N ALA A 91 -11.54 12.51 10.78
CA ALA A 91 -11.29 12.45 12.21
C ALA A 91 -11.31 11.00 12.68
N LEU A 92 -10.55 10.70 13.73
CA LEU A 92 -10.51 9.38 14.34
C LEU A 92 -10.41 9.50 15.86
N THR A 93 -11.29 8.78 16.55
CA THR A 93 -11.30 8.64 18.00
C THR A 93 -11.14 7.16 18.36
N ARG A 94 -10.09 6.83 19.09
CA ARG A 94 -9.85 5.49 19.63
C ARG A 94 -10.54 5.32 20.98
N ILE A 95 -11.00 4.11 21.27
CA ILE A 95 -11.69 3.76 22.51
C ILE A 95 -10.91 2.63 23.19
N GLY A 96 -10.60 2.80 24.49
CA GLY A 96 -9.89 1.80 25.29
C GLY A 96 -8.47 1.52 24.77
N ASP A 97 -8.16 0.24 24.54
CA ASP A 97 -6.88 -0.24 24.00
C ASP A 97 -6.65 0.12 22.51
N GLY A 98 -7.63 0.75 21.87
CA GLY A 98 -7.58 1.18 20.48
C GLY A 98 -8.02 0.13 19.47
N THR A 99 -8.51 -1.04 19.91
CA THR A 99 -9.17 -2.03 19.03
C THR A 99 -10.53 -1.54 18.56
N ALA A 100 -11.27 -0.85 19.44
CA ALA A 100 -12.49 -0.15 19.11
C ALA A 100 -12.19 1.31 18.73
N TYR A 101 -12.89 1.81 17.73
CA TYR A 101 -12.74 3.20 17.28
C TYR A 101 -14.00 3.73 16.61
N THR A 102 -14.07 5.05 16.50
CA THR A 102 -15.01 5.77 15.64
C THR A 102 -14.23 6.72 14.75
N ALA A 103 -14.57 6.76 13.46
CA ALA A 103 -13.93 7.63 12.47
C ALA A 103 -14.98 8.39 11.67
N ALA A 104 -14.81 9.71 11.53
CA ALA A 104 -15.70 10.52 10.71
C ALA A 104 -15.35 10.33 9.23
N LEU A 105 -16.34 9.98 8.42
CA LEU A 105 -16.23 9.83 6.98
C LEU A 105 -16.83 11.07 6.30
N CYS A 106 -16.07 11.69 5.40
CA CYS A 106 -16.52 12.82 4.61
C CYS A 106 -16.49 12.51 3.11
N LEU A 107 -17.42 13.11 2.37
CA LEU A 107 -17.38 13.22 0.91
C LEU A 107 -17.21 14.70 0.55
N ASP A 108 -16.14 15.06 -0.17
CA ASP A 108 -15.79 16.46 -0.48
C ASP A 108 -15.69 17.34 0.77
N GLY A 109 -15.13 16.78 1.84
CA GLY A 109 -15.04 17.43 3.15
C GLY A 109 -16.37 17.54 3.91
N GLN A 110 -17.51 17.20 3.31
CA GLN A 110 -18.81 17.19 3.99
C GLN A 110 -19.02 15.89 4.76
N PRO A 111 -19.38 15.92 6.06
CA PRO A 111 -19.64 14.71 6.84
C PRO A 111 -20.78 13.88 6.23
N VAL A 112 -20.51 12.61 5.93
CA VAL A 112 -21.50 11.67 5.38
C VAL A 112 -21.87 10.56 6.36
N GLY A 113 -21.03 10.30 7.35
CA GLY A 113 -21.31 9.32 8.39
C GLY A 113 -20.10 8.98 9.22
N THR A 114 -20.24 7.88 9.98
CA THR A 114 -19.22 7.42 10.91
C THR A 114 -18.88 5.97 10.63
N ILE A 115 -17.60 5.66 10.50
CA ILE A 115 -17.08 4.30 10.59
C ILE A 115 -16.95 3.96 12.06
N ALA A 116 -17.46 2.82 12.48
CA ALA A 116 -17.26 2.31 13.84
C ALA A 116 -16.74 0.89 13.79
N ARG A 117 -15.72 0.63 14.59
CA ARG A 117 -15.30 -0.73 14.90
C ARG A 117 -15.73 -1.10 16.29
N THR A 118 -16.58 -2.12 16.38
CA THR A 118 -17.09 -2.66 17.63
C THR A 118 -16.07 -3.62 18.26
N HIS A 119 -16.23 -3.96 19.53
CA HIS A 119 -15.31 -4.84 20.27
C HIS A 119 -15.23 -6.26 19.68
N ASP A 120 -16.26 -6.69 18.95
CA ASP A 120 -16.28 -7.93 18.16
C ASP A 120 -15.43 -7.85 16.87
N ARG A 121 -14.70 -6.74 16.67
CA ARG A 121 -13.83 -6.43 15.54
C ARG A 121 -14.55 -6.21 14.22
N THR A 122 -15.88 -6.07 14.23
CA THR A 122 -16.66 -5.74 13.03
C THR A 122 -16.57 -4.25 12.72
N THR A 123 -16.24 -3.91 11.48
CA THR A 123 -16.18 -2.52 10.99
C THR A 123 -17.44 -2.19 10.21
N VAL A 124 -18.21 -1.21 10.70
CA VAL A 124 -19.52 -0.83 10.15
C VAL A 124 -19.57 0.66 9.81
N PHE A 125 -20.34 1.00 8.77
CA PHE A 125 -20.66 2.38 8.43
C PHE A 125 -22.04 2.77 8.96
N ARG A 126 -22.13 3.95 9.57
CA ARG A 126 -23.37 4.56 10.05
C ARG A 126 -23.58 5.90 9.33
N PRO A 127 -24.54 6.00 8.40
CA PRO A 127 -24.85 7.25 7.71
C PRO A 127 -25.30 8.35 8.68
N ALA A 128 -24.91 9.60 8.42
CA ALA A 128 -25.36 10.76 9.20
C ALA A 128 -26.66 11.40 8.65
N GLY A 129 -27.05 11.09 7.41
CA GLY A 129 -28.21 11.70 6.75
C GLY A 129 -28.59 11.01 5.43
N LEU A 130 -29.43 11.66 4.63
CA LEU A 130 -30.03 11.08 3.41
C LEU A 130 -29.20 11.20 2.13
N GLY A 131 -28.09 11.97 2.15
CA GLY A 131 -27.31 12.27 0.93
C GLY A 131 -26.29 11.20 0.53
N PHE A 132 -25.80 10.40 1.49
CA PHE A 132 -24.84 9.33 1.25
C PHE A 132 -25.09 8.20 2.25
N GLY A 133 -25.73 7.13 1.78
CA GLY A 133 -26.12 5.97 2.57
C GLY A 133 -25.30 4.73 2.25
N LEU A 134 -25.79 3.58 2.72
CA LEU A 134 -25.20 2.27 2.42
C LEU A 134 -25.18 1.97 0.90
N PRO A 135 -26.22 2.26 0.10
CA PRO A 135 -26.19 1.99 -1.34
C PRO A 135 -25.10 2.79 -2.10
N GLU A 136 -24.86 4.04 -1.70
CA GLU A 136 -23.79 4.87 -2.26
C GLU A 136 -22.41 4.30 -1.91
N LEU A 137 -22.23 3.90 -0.64
CA LEU A 137 -20.99 3.28 -0.18
C LEU A 137 -20.74 1.95 -0.90
N GLU A 138 -21.76 1.10 -1.05
CA GLU A 138 -21.65 -0.19 -1.75
C GLU A 138 -21.25 0.00 -3.22
N ARG A 139 -21.82 1.01 -3.91
CA ARG A 139 -21.40 1.37 -5.27
C ARG A 139 -19.95 1.84 -5.33
N PHE A 140 -19.50 2.64 -4.36
CA PHE A 140 -18.11 3.05 -4.25
C PHE A 140 -17.18 1.85 -4.05
N VAL A 141 -17.50 0.97 -3.09
CA VAL A 141 -16.74 -0.25 -2.77
C VAL A 141 -16.68 -1.20 -3.96
N ALA A 142 -17.81 -1.40 -4.66
CA ALA A 142 -17.88 -2.25 -5.85
C ALA A 142 -16.98 -1.76 -7.01
N ALA A 143 -16.63 -0.48 -7.03
CA ALA A 143 -15.67 0.09 -7.98
C ALA A 143 -14.21 0.04 -7.51
N CYS A 144 -13.97 -0.18 -6.21
CA CYS A 144 -12.63 -0.31 -5.64
C CYS A 144 -11.97 -1.64 -6.00
N ARG A 145 -10.64 -1.66 -6.10
CA ARG A 145 -9.87 -2.90 -6.30
C ARG A 145 -8.61 -2.90 -5.47
N TRP A 146 -8.35 -3.99 -4.75
CA TRP A 146 -7.08 -4.23 -4.07
C TRP A 146 -6.23 -5.12 -4.95
N ARG A 147 -5.16 -4.60 -5.55
CA ARG A 147 -4.33 -5.38 -6.49
C ARG A 147 -5.16 -6.06 -7.60
N GLY A 148 -6.23 -5.40 -8.06
CA GLY A 148 -7.17 -5.93 -9.05
C GLY A 148 -8.23 -6.90 -8.50
N ARG A 149 -8.14 -7.33 -7.24
CA ARG A 149 -9.15 -8.14 -6.54
C ARG A 149 -10.33 -7.28 -6.09
N GLU A 150 -11.52 -7.86 -6.11
CA GLU A 150 -12.70 -7.26 -5.47
C GLU A 150 -12.50 -7.15 -3.96
N VAL A 151 -13.06 -6.08 -3.40
CA VAL A 151 -12.92 -5.74 -1.98
C VAL A 151 -14.29 -5.65 -1.33
N THR A 152 -14.31 -5.94 -0.05
CA THR A 152 -15.47 -5.83 0.82
C THR A 152 -15.54 -4.43 1.44
N THR A 153 -16.73 -4.06 1.92
CA THR A 153 -16.91 -2.78 2.62
C THR A 153 -15.98 -2.64 3.82
N PRO A 154 -15.83 -3.63 4.72
CA PRO A 154 -14.88 -3.54 5.83
C PRO A 154 -13.43 -3.29 5.38
N GLU A 155 -12.96 -3.96 4.31
CA GLU A 155 -11.61 -3.75 3.77
C GLU A 155 -11.39 -2.31 3.32
N VAL A 156 -12.34 -1.73 2.58
CA VAL A 156 -12.24 -0.33 2.12
C VAL A 156 -12.31 0.66 3.29
N LEU A 157 -13.18 0.42 4.28
CA LEU A 157 -13.30 1.32 5.43
C LEU A 157 -12.04 1.28 6.32
N GLU A 158 -11.47 0.10 6.56
CA GLU A 158 -10.18 -0.03 7.26
C GLU A 158 -9.04 0.59 6.47
N ALA A 159 -9.05 0.46 5.15
CA ALA A 159 -8.07 1.10 4.27
C ALA A 159 -8.11 2.63 4.39
N LEU A 160 -9.29 3.24 4.28
CA LEU A 160 -9.46 4.70 4.40
C LEU A 160 -9.06 5.21 5.79
N LYS A 161 -9.41 4.47 6.85
CA LYS A 161 -8.97 4.78 8.22
C LYS A 161 -7.45 4.68 8.34
N THR A 162 -6.85 3.67 7.75
CA THR A 162 -5.39 3.46 7.77
C THR A 162 -4.67 4.60 7.05
N GLU A 163 -5.16 5.07 5.90
CA GLU A 163 -4.61 6.27 5.22
C GLU A 163 -4.58 7.47 6.17
N TYR A 164 -5.71 7.76 6.81
CA TYR A 164 -5.83 8.89 7.74
C TYR A 164 -4.85 8.77 8.91
N GLU A 165 -4.76 7.60 9.54
CA GLU A 165 -3.87 7.39 10.69
C GLU A 165 -2.42 7.62 10.34
N ILE A 166 -1.98 7.10 9.20
CA ILE A 166 -0.60 7.22 8.75
C ILE A 166 -0.31 8.67 8.35
N ALA A 167 -1.23 9.34 7.64
CA ALA A 167 -1.10 10.75 7.29
C ALA A 167 -1.00 11.63 8.56
N ALA A 168 -1.89 11.42 9.54
CA ALA A 168 -1.88 12.14 10.80
C ALA A 168 -0.59 11.90 11.60
N ARG A 169 -0.12 10.66 11.68
CA ARG A 169 1.15 10.32 12.34
C ARG A 169 2.35 10.90 11.63
N SER A 170 2.33 10.93 10.30
CA SER A 170 3.40 11.52 9.48
C SER A 170 3.48 13.03 9.67
N ALA A 171 2.34 13.72 9.69
CA ALA A 171 2.26 15.14 10.01
C ALA A 171 2.76 15.44 11.42
N ALA A 172 2.39 14.63 12.41
CA ALA A 172 2.86 14.77 13.79
C ALA A 172 4.37 14.53 13.92
N ALA A 173 4.93 13.54 13.21
CA ALA A 173 6.37 13.28 13.19
C ALA A 173 7.14 14.45 12.58
N ALA A 174 6.65 14.99 11.46
CA ALA A 174 7.23 16.17 10.81
C ALA A 174 7.23 17.39 11.72
N ALA A 175 6.13 17.64 12.45
CA ALA A 175 6.05 18.73 13.44
C ALA A 175 7.05 18.58 14.60
N GLN A 176 7.53 17.37 14.87
CA GLN A 176 8.53 17.05 15.90
C GLN A 176 9.96 16.97 15.33
N GLY A 177 10.18 17.28 14.05
CA GLY A 177 11.49 17.19 13.41
C GLY A 177 11.99 15.74 13.23
N THR A 178 11.09 14.76 13.28
CA THR A 178 11.42 13.33 13.10
C THR A 178 10.88 12.81 11.77
N MET A 179 11.46 11.72 11.27
CA MET A 179 10.92 11.04 10.10
C MET A 179 10.04 9.86 10.53
N PRO A 180 8.80 9.76 10.01
CA PRO A 180 7.96 8.61 10.26
C PRO A 180 8.49 7.40 9.47
N VAL A 181 8.41 6.25 10.11
CA VAL A 181 8.74 4.95 9.52
C VAL A 181 7.50 4.06 9.56
N LEU A 182 7.30 3.36 8.45
CA LEU A 182 6.18 2.49 8.19
C LEU A 182 6.69 1.05 8.05
N LEU A 183 6.09 0.15 8.82
CA LEU A 183 6.20 -1.30 8.66
C LEU A 183 5.06 -1.78 7.77
N ARG A 184 5.40 -2.59 6.76
CA ARG A 184 4.45 -3.33 5.94
C ARG A 184 4.68 -4.83 6.04
N ASP A 185 3.61 -5.58 5.80
CA ASP A 185 3.69 -7.02 5.54
C ASP A 185 4.05 -7.31 4.06
N ASP A 186 4.14 -8.60 3.74
CA ASP A 186 4.44 -9.11 2.38
C ASP A 186 3.43 -8.67 1.32
N ASP A 187 2.21 -8.41 1.74
CA ASP A 187 1.14 -7.94 0.87
C ASP A 187 1.08 -6.41 0.78
N GLU A 188 2.13 -5.74 1.26
CA GLU A 188 2.26 -4.29 1.33
C GLU A 188 1.16 -3.62 2.17
N HIS A 189 0.48 -4.34 3.05
CA HIS A 189 -0.45 -3.71 3.98
C HIS A 189 0.35 -2.98 5.07
N PRO A 190 0.00 -1.73 5.39
CA PRO A 190 0.54 -1.06 6.57
C PRO A 190 0.20 -1.84 7.84
N VAL A 191 1.23 -2.33 8.55
CA VAL A 191 1.07 -3.04 9.83
C VAL A 191 1.26 -2.08 11.00
N SER A 192 2.24 -1.17 10.92
CA SER A 192 2.51 -0.20 11.98
C SER A 192 3.21 1.06 11.47
N THR A 193 2.89 2.19 12.06
CA THR A 193 3.54 3.50 11.83
C THR A 193 4.07 4.13 13.11
N ALA A 194 4.32 3.31 14.13
CA ALA A 194 4.73 3.79 15.45
C ALA A 194 6.21 4.21 15.52
N TYR A 195 7.00 3.92 14.49
CA TYR A 195 8.44 4.14 14.52
C TYR A 195 8.78 5.54 14.03
N ARG A 196 9.54 6.25 14.84
CA ARG A 196 10.12 7.55 14.51
C ARG A 196 11.63 7.40 14.52
N VAL A 197 12.28 7.91 13.48
CA VAL A 197 13.73 7.91 13.40
C VAL A 197 14.20 9.35 13.33
N ASP A 198 15.22 9.65 14.13
CA ASP A 198 15.92 10.92 14.03
C ASP A 198 16.60 11.01 12.66
N THR A 199 16.46 12.16 12.00
CA THR A 199 17.15 12.45 10.75
C THR A 199 18.64 12.19 10.79
N ALA A 200 19.33 12.44 11.91
CA ALA A 200 20.75 12.16 12.08
C ALA A 200 21.06 10.67 11.97
N ARG A 201 20.22 9.80 12.54
CA ARG A 201 20.42 8.34 12.48
C ARG A 201 20.37 7.77 11.06
N LEU A 202 19.59 8.39 10.17
CA LEU A 202 19.53 8.01 8.75
C LEU A 202 20.75 8.48 7.94
N ALA A 203 21.44 9.52 8.40
CA ALA A 203 22.71 9.95 7.81
C ALA A 203 23.87 9.07 8.27
N ASP A 204 23.84 8.64 9.54
CA ASP A 204 24.96 7.95 10.18
C ASP A 204 24.94 6.42 10.01
N HIS A 205 23.77 5.81 9.77
CA HIS A 205 23.65 4.37 9.58
C HIS A 205 23.22 3.99 8.15
N PRO A 206 23.81 2.92 7.58
CA PRO A 206 23.29 2.36 6.34
C PRO A 206 21.87 1.80 6.54
N ALA A 207 21.02 1.96 5.53
CA ALA A 207 19.59 1.70 5.61
C ALA A 207 19.21 0.28 6.13
N HIS A 208 20.02 -0.72 5.79
CA HIS A 208 19.83 -2.11 6.22
C HIS A 208 20.06 -2.32 7.73
N GLU A 209 21.03 -1.63 8.34
CA GLU A 209 21.26 -1.71 9.80
C GLU A 209 20.08 -1.09 10.56
N LEU A 210 19.56 0.04 10.07
CA LEU A 210 18.39 0.67 10.65
C LEU A 210 17.16 -0.24 10.55
N ALA A 211 16.95 -0.88 9.39
CA ALA A 211 15.88 -1.86 9.22
C ALA A 211 16.02 -3.03 10.22
N ALA A 212 17.22 -3.59 10.42
CA ALA A 212 17.45 -4.66 11.39
C ALA A 212 17.15 -4.23 12.85
N GLN A 213 17.56 -3.01 13.24
CA GLN A 213 17.26 -2.46 14.57
C GLN A 213 15.76 -2.26 14.79
N LEU A 214 15.06 -1.74 13.77
CA LEU A 214 13.60 -1.56 13.82
C LEU A 214 12.88 -2.92 13.91
N THR A 215 13.32 -3.91 13.14
CA THR A 215 12.79 -5.28 13.22
C THR A 215 12.96 -5.85 14.64
N ALA A 216 14.15 -5.74 15.23
CA ALA A 216 14.39 -6.22 16.59
C ALA A 216 13.44 -5.58 17.63
N ALA A 217 13.10 -4.31 17.47
CA ALA A 217 12.14 -3.62 18.33
C ALA A 217 10.67 -3.95 18.03
N ALA A 218 10.38 -4.46 16.83
CA ALA A 218 9.03 -4.73 16.33
C ALA A 218 8.60 -6.20 16.45
N ALA A 219 9.56 -7.13 16.46
CA ALA A 219 9.31 -8.56 16.40
C ALA A 219 8.32 -9.04 17.48
N ASP A 220 8.53 -8.62 18.73
CA ASP A 220 7.66 -8.99 19.86
C ASP A 220 6.21 -8.49 19.71
N GLN A 221 6.03 -7.35 19.03
CA GLN A 221 4.72 -6.75 18.80
C GLN A 221 3.99 -7.38 17.61
N HIS A 222 4.75 -7.99 16.69
CA HIS A 222 4.25 -8.56 15.45
C HIS A 222 4.77 -9.99 15.22
N PRO A 223 4.53 -10.94 16.15
CA PRO A 223 5.11 -12.29 16.11
C PRO A 223 4.59 -13.17 14.96
N HIS A 224 3.59 -12.70 14.23
CA HIS A 224 3.00 -13.40 13.09
C HIS A 224 3.66 -13.03 11.75
N LEU A 225 4.47 -11.96 11.71
CA LEU A 225 5.16 -11.55 10.50
C LEU A 225 6.41 -12.39 10.28
N GLU A 226 6.56 -12.91 9.07
CA GLU A 226 7.76 -13.62 8.62
C GLU A 226 8.77 -12.66 7.98
N HIS A 227 8.27 -11.59 7.35
CA HIS A 227 9.08 -10.57 6.70
C HIS A 227 8.65 -9.19 7.18
N PHE A 228 9.63 -8.32 7.41
CA PHE A 228 9.44 -6.94 7.85
C PHE A 228 9.89 -6.00 6.74
N VAL A 229 8.92 -5.40 6.05
CA VAL A 229 9.19 -4.45 4.96
C VAL A 229 9.16 -3.03 5.52
N TRP A 230 10.32 -2.40 5.63
CA TRP A 230 10.47 -1.09 6.23
C TRP A 230 10.55 0.03 5.20
N GLN A 231 9.75 1.08 5.39
CA GLN A 231 9.77 2.29 4.58
C GLN A 231 9.91 3.54 5.45
N VAL A 232 10.64 4.55 4.94
CA VAL A 232 10.76 5.87 5.58
C VAL A 232 10.17 6.96 4.69
N TRP A 233 9.46 7.91 5.30
CA TRP A 233 9.01 9.09 4.58
C TRP A 233 10.14 10.11 4.44
N THR A 234 10.60 10.31 3.21
CA THR A 234 11.65 11.29 2.89
C THR A 234 11.27 12.05 1.63
N ARG A 235 11.48 13.38 1.63
CA ARG A 235 11.24 14.24 0.45
C ARG A 235 9.84 14.04 -0.19
N GLY A 236 8.81 13.87 0.64
CA GLY A 236 7.43 13.76 0.18
C GLY A 236 7.04 12.39 -0.41
N ARG A 237 7.84 11.35 -0.20
CA ARG A 237 7.49 9.97 -0.61
C ARG A 237 8.01 8.92 0.37
N TRP A 238 7.35 7.76 0.40
CA TRP A 238 7.87 6.58 1.09
C TRP A 238 9.00 5.96 0.29
N ARG A 239 10.10 5.61 0.96
CA ARG A 239 11.23 4.90 0.37
C ARG A 239 11.54 3.65 1.17
N LEU A 240 11.78 2.54 0.48
CA LEU A 240 12.25 1.31 1.09
C LEU A 240 13.61 1.55 1.77
N ILE A 241 13.75 1.09 3.02
CA ILE A 241 15.03 1.10 3.74
C ILE A 241 15.56 -0.31 4.00
N GLY A 242 14.70 -1.32 4.00
CA GLY A 242 15.11 -2.72 4.07
C GLY A 242 13.94 -3.68 4.14
N ILE A 243 14.22 -4.93 3.78
CA ILE A 243 13.37 -6.10 4.04
C ILE A 243 14.18 -6.99 4.98
N VAL A 244 13.59 -7.41 6.09
CA VAL A 244 14.25 -8.28 7.07
C VAL A 244 13.41 -9.51 7.31
N ASP A 245 14.00 -10.66 7.06
CA ASP A 245 13.36 -11.95 7.28
C ASP A 245 13.64 -12.39 8.71
N VAL A 246 12.60 -12.81 9.43
CA VAL A 246 12.76 -13.38 10.77
C VAL A 246 12.58 -14.89 10.65
N PRO A 247 13.64 -15.69 10.81
CA PRO A 247 13.53 -17.14 10.78
C PRO A 247 12.51 -17.60 11.82
N ARG A 248 11.57 -18.47 11.42
CA ARG A 248 10.82 -19.24 12.42
C ARG A 248 11.80 -20.19 13.10
N ASP A 249 11.99 -20.04 14.41
CA ASP A 249 12.67 -21.04 15.22
C ASP A 249 11.91 -22.37 15.11
N GLY A 250 12.39 -23.20 14.19
CA GLY A 250 12.00 -24.60 13.99
C GLY A 250 13.19 -25.48 13.58
N THR A 251 14.40 -24.91 13.47
CA THR A 251 15.62 -25.69 13.39
C THR A 251 16.18 -25.83 14.80
N GLN A 252 15.74 -26.87 15.51
CA GLN A 252 16.60 -27.45 16.54
C GLN A 252 17.96 -27.69 15.87
N ALA A 253 18.98 -26.99 16.34
CA ALA A 253 20.36 -27.38 16.09
C ALA A 253 20.48 -28.83 16.56
N GLY A 254 20.56 -29.75 15.60
CA GLY A 254 20.90 -31.13 15.88
C GLY A 254 22.27 -31.14 16.56
N ASP A 255 22.29 -31.67 17.78
CA ASP A 255 23.50 -32.07 18.46
C ASP A 255 24.30 -33.05 17.58
N ARG A 256 25.57 -32.69 17.38
CA ARG A 256 26.77 -33.52 17.13
C ARG A 256 26.64 -34.81 16.31
#